data_AF-A0A9X0PHV6-F1
#
_entry.id   AF-A0A9X0PHV6-F1
#
_cell.length_a   1.000
_cell.length_b   1.000
_cell.length_c   1.000
_cell.angle_alpha   90.00
_cell.angle_beta   90.00
_cell.angle_gamma   90.00
#
_symmetry.space_group_name_H-M   'P 1'
#
loop_
_entity.id
_entity.type
_entity.pdbx_description
1 polymer ?
#
loop_
_entity_poly.entity_id
_entity_poly.type
_entity_poly.pdbx_seq_one_letter_code
_entity_poly.pdbx_strand_id
1 'polypeptide(L)' 'MIRFDVNGSDHANPPNYERIPTPHIHIITDEYDNGGIAIPLKEIENINLIDELIDSLEFFMDYTNIKRDNVIIEPSLL' A
#
# COMPACT_ATOMS: atom_id res chain seq x y z
N MET A 1 -3.54 5.37 11.87
CA MET A 1 -3.76 5.82 10.47
C MET A 1 -2.91 4.95 9.57
N ILE A 2 -3.35 4.68 8.34
CA ILE A 2 -2.58 3.95 7.34
C ILE A 2 -2.44 4.85 6.12
N ARG A 3 -1.22 4.95 5.59
CA ARG A 3 -0.94 5.61 4.30
C ARG A 3 -0.67 4.50 3.28
N PHE A 4 -1.46 4.49 2.21
CA PHE A 4 -1.30 3.55 1.11
C PHE A 4 -0.70 4.26 -0.10
N ASP A 5 0.54 3.91 -0.43
CA ASP A 5 1.25 4.44 -1.59
C ASP A 5 1.04 3.51 -2.78
N VAL A 6 0.25 3.98 -3.76
CA VAL A 6 -0.15 3.20 -4.94
C VAL A 6 0.75 3.50 -6.14
N ASN A 7 1.18 4.76 -6.27
CA ASN A 7 2.06 5.24 -7.33
C ASN A 7 3.00 6.29 -6.74
N GLY A 8 4.32 6.09 -6.89
CA GLY A 8 5.32 6.87 -6.17
C GLY A 8 6.72 6.30 -6.31
N SER A 9 7.64 6.84 -5.51
CA SER A 9 9.01 6.32 -5.41
C SER A 9 9.11 5.23 -4.35
N ASP A 10 9.99 4.25 -4.60
CA ASP A 10 10.34 3.21 -3.64
C ASP A 10 10.81 3.83 -2.31
N HIS A 11 10.40 3.21 -1.20
CA HIS A 11 10.77 3.67 0.13
C HIS A 11 12.05 3.01 0.61
N ALA A 12 12.97 3.76 1.20
CA ALA A 12 14.18 3.19 1.82
C ALA A 12 13.92 3.01 3.32
N ASN A 13 13.77 1.76 3.77
CA ASN A 13 13.53 1.48 5.18
C ASN A 13 14.83 1.62 6.01
N PRO A 14 14.77 2.25 7.20
CA PRO A 14 15.89 2.20 8.13
C PRO A 14 16.09 0.77 8.67
N PRO A 15 17.27 0.44 9.21
CA PRO A 15 18.49 1.26 9.24
C PRO A 15 19.39 1.06 8.02
N ASN A 16 19.12 0.06 7.18
CA ASN A 16 19.98 -0.37 6.07
C ASN A 16 19.64 0.29 4.73
N TYR A 17 18.56 1.08 4.67
CA TYR A 17 18.04 1.72 3.47
C TYR A 17 17.67 0.74 2.37
N GLU A 18 17.24 -0.47 2.73
CA GLU A 18 16.65 -1.43 1.80
C GLU A 18 15.40 -0.83 1.15
N ARG A 19 15.29 -0.98 -0.17
CA ARG A 19 14.22 -0.37 -0.95
C ARG A 19 13.00 -1.28 -1.00
N ILE A 20 11.89 -0.77 -0.51
CA ILE A 20 10.57 -1.37 -0.65
C ILE A 20 9.88 -0.74 -1.86
N PRO A 21 9.59 -1.52 -2.92
CA PRO A 21 8.96 -0.97 -4.10
C PRO A 21 7.54 -0.51 -3.81
N THR A 22 7.08 0.51 -4.53
CA THR A 22 5.64 0.82 -4.61
C THR A 22 4.94 -0.25 -5.47
N PRO A 23 3.75 -0.75 -5.10
CA PRO A 23 2.92 -0.30 -3.98
C PRO A 23 3.30 -0.89 -2.61
N HIS A 24 3.13 -0.08 -1.56
CA HIS A 24 3.37 -0.45 -0.16
C HIS A 24 2.53 0.41 0.80
N ILE A 25 2.48 0.03 2.08
CA ILE A 25 1.79 0.81 3.12
C ILE A 25 2.74 1.35 4.18
N HIS A 26 2.30 2.38 4.90
CA HIS A 26 2.90 2.87 6.14
C HIS A 26 1.85 2.85 7.24
N ILE A 27 2.19 2.31 8.41
CA ILE A 27 1.32 2.30 9.58
C ILE A 27 1.78 3.39 10.54
N ILE A 28 0.90 4.33 10.85
CA ILE A 28 1.24 5.47 11.72
C ILE A 28 0.99 5.07 13.17
N THR A 29 1.94 4.36 13.75
CA THR A 29 2.04 4.03 15.18
C THR A 29 3.51 4.02 15.62
N ASP A 30 3.76 4.08 16.93
CA ASP A 30 5.13 4.04 17.48
C ASP A 30 5.90 2.75 17.10
N GLU A 31 5.19 1.63 16.93
CA GLU A 31 5.77 0.35 16.52
C GLU A 31 6.39 0.40 15.12
N TYR A 32 5.81 1.18 14.21
CA TYR A 32 6.24 1.30 12.81
C TYR A 32 6.95 2.64 12.55
N ASP A 33 7.66 3.14 13.55
CA ASP A 33 8.40 4.41 13.51
C ASP A 33 7.52 5.59 13.03
N ASN A 34 6.27 5.63 13.50
CA ASN A 34 5.28 6.62 13.11
C ASN A 34 5.10 6.77 11.58
N GLY A 35 5.22 5.66 10.85
CA GLY A 35 5.17 5.63 9.40
C GLY A 35 6.51 5.82 8.70
N GLY A 36 7.63 5.65 9.42
CA GLY A 36 8.98 5.63 8.85
C GLY A 36 9.35 4.29 8.20
N ILE A 37 8.49 3.28 8.31
CA ILE A 37 8.71 1.94 7.75
C ILE A 37 7.63 1.64 6.71
N ALA A 38 8.06 1.36 5.48
CA ALA A 38 7.21 0.82 4.42
C ALA A 38 7.07 -0.69 4.54
N ILE A 39 5.84 -1.19 4.41
CA ILE A 39 5.52 -2.62 4.42
C ILE A 39 5.02 -3.03 3.03
N PRO A 40 5.67 -4.00 2.35
CA PRO A 40 5.19 -4.54 1.08
C PRO A 40 3.77 -5.09 1.20
N LEU A 41 2.91 -4.88 0.19
CA LEU A 41 1.53 -5.39 0.23
C LEU A 41 1.45 -6.91 0.42
N LYS A 42 2.40 -7.66 -0.14
CA LYS A 42 2.47 -9.13 -0.03
C LYS A 42 2.67 -9.63 1.41
N GLU A 43 3.11 -8.76 2.33
CA GLU A 43 3.34 -9.09 3.74
C GLU A 43 2.12 -8.77 4.62
N ILE A 44 1.05 -8.22 4.04
CA ILE A 44 -0.20 -7.96 4.75
C ILE A 44 -1.02 -9.26 4.76
N GLU A 45 -1.18 -9.84 5.95
CA GLU A 45 -2.01 -11.05 6.14
C GLU A 45 -3.40 -10.73 6.72
N ASN A 46 -3.60 -9.51 7.21
CA ASN A 46 -4.86 -9.10 7.83
C ASN A 46 -5.93 -8.84 6.75
N ILE A 47 -6.88 -9.77 6.63
CA ILE A 47 -7.96 -9.73 5.62
C ILE A 47 -8.78 -8.44 5.71
N ASN A 48 -9.15 -7.99 6.93
CA ASN A 48 -9.94 -6.77 7.08
C ASN A 48 -9.18 -5.54 6.56
N LEU A 49 -7.86 -5.49 6.78
CA LEU A 49 -7.04 -4.41 6.25
C LEU A 49 -6.95 -4.47 4.72
N ILE A 50 -6.81 -5.67 4.15
CA ILE A 50 -6.79 -5.85 2.69
C ILE A 50 -8.09 -5.33 2.08
N ASP A 51 -9.24 -5.71 2.64
CA ASP A 51 -10.55 -5.26 2.18
C ASP A 51 -10.68 -3.73 2.28
N GLU A 52 -10.29 -3.13 3.41
CA GLU A 52 -10.32 -1.67 3.59
C GLU A 52 -9.41 -0.92 2.60
N LEU A 53 -8.25 -1.50 2.24
CA LEU A 53 -7.33 -0.92 1.25
C LEU A 53 -7.92 -0.99 -0.17
N ILE A 54 -8.59 -2.10 -0.52
CA ILE A 54 -9.28 -2.25 -1.80
C ILE A 54 -10.41 -1.22 -1.90
N ASP A 55 -11.29 -1.16 -0.89
CA ASP A 55 -12.41 -0.21 -0.84
C ASP A 55 -11.91 1.24 -0.97
N SER A 56 -10.83 1.58 -0.29
CA SER A 56 -10.21 2.91 -0.34
C SER A 56 -9.65 3.24 -1.73
N LEU A 57 -9.02 2.27 -2.39
CA LEU A 57 -8.50 2.41 -3.75
C LEU A 57 -9.64 2.59 -4.76
N GLU A 58 -10.70 1.79 -4.65
CA GLU A 58 -11.88 1.90 -5.52
C GLU A 58 -12.54 3.27 -5.38
N PHE A 59 -12.75 3.72 -4.14
CA PHE A 59 -13.27 5.06 -3.86
C PHE A 59 -12.39 6.16 -4.47
N PHE A 60 -11.07 6.07 -4.32
CA PHE A 60 -10.14 7.05 -4.90
C PHE A 60 -10.21 7.08 -6.44
N MET A 61 -10.26 5.90 -7.08
CA MET A 61 -10.36 5.80 -8.53
C MET A 61 -11.66 6.40 -9.06
N ASP A 62 -12.78 6.15 -8.38
CA ASP A 62 -14.07 6.75 -8.72
C ASP A 62 -14.04 8.27 -8.55
N TYR A 63 -13.52 8.75 -7.41
CA TYR A 63 -13.42 10.18 -7.13
C TYR A 63 -12.58 10.92 -8.18
N THR A 64 -11.51 10.30 -8.66
CA THR A 64 -10.60 10.89 -9.64
C THR A 64 -10.95 10.60 -11.10
N ASN A 65 -12.03 9.84 -11.36
CA ASN A 65 -12.42 9.36 -12.69
C ASN A 65 -11.32 8.55 -13.41
N ILE A 66 -10.50 7.80 -12.66
CA ILE A 66 -9.54 6.86 -13.25
C ILE A 66 -10.32 5.69 -13.86
N LYS A 67 -10.14 5.48 -15.17
CA LYS A 67 -10.81 4.39 -15.89
C LYS A 67 -10.20 3.03 -15.53
N ARG A 68 -11.07 2.04 -15.33
CA ARG A 68 -10.68 0.65 -15.00
C ARG A 68 -10.46 -0.24 -16.22
N ASP A 69 -10.70 0.28 -17.42
CA ASP A 69 -10.76 -0.49 -18.67
C ASP A 69 -9.49 -1.32 -18.96
N ASN A 70 -8.34 -0.93 -18.39
CA ASN A 70 -7.05 -1.64 -18.54
C ASN A 70 -6.43 -2.08 -17.21
N VAL A 71 -7.22 -2.18 -16.13
CA VAL A 71 -6.72 -2.61 -14.82
C VAL A 71 -6.80 -4.13 -14.73
N ILE A 72 -5.65 -4.77 -14.53
CA ILE A 72 -5.55 -6.20 -14.24
C ILE A 72 -5.44 -6.34 -12.72
N ILE A 73 -6.46 -6.91 -12.08
CA ILE A 73 -6.43 -7.23 -10.64
C ILE A 73 -6.06 -8.71 -10.54
N GLU A 74 -4.83 -8.99 -10.12
CA GLU A 74 -4.40 -10.36 -9.84
C GLU A 74 -4.69 -10.68 -8.37
N PRO A 75 -5.52 -11.71 -8.08
CA PRO A 75 -5.95 -12.01 -6.71
C PRO A 75 -4.84 -12.60 -5.81
N SER A 76 -3.65 -12.90 -6.35
CA SER A 76 -2.51 -13.30 -5.54
C SER A 76 -1.18 -13.00 -6.25
N LEU A 77 -0.33 -12.20 -5.62
CA LEU A 77 1.11 -12.14 -5.90
C LEU A 77 1.79 -13.34 -5.22
N LEU A 78 1.46 -14.56 -5.65
CA LEU A 78 2.15 -15.79 -5.22
C LEU A 78 3.31 -16.11 -6.17
#